data_AF-A0A8H4YHM3-F1
#
_entry.id   AF-A0A8H4YHM3-F1
#
_cell.length_a   1.000
_cell.length_b   1.000
_cell.length_c   1.000
_cell.angle_alpha   90.00
_cell.angle_beta   90.00
_cell.angle_gamma   90.00
#
_symmetry.space_group_name_H-M   'P 1'
#
loop_
_entity.id
_entity.type
_entity.pdbx_description
1 polymer ?
#
loop_
_entity_poly.entity_id
_entity_poly.type
_entity_poly.pdbx_seq_one_letter_code
_entity_poly.pdbx_strand_id
1 'polypeptide(L)'
;APGHGRDDYEVCSKIGIEAFAPIDDGGFFTEEAYPDDPEKLTKASSVMDGGSHAVLELVGDDVLGSHKQRHSFPYDWRTKRPVVTRATAQWFADVGSIKDDALEALKDVRFVPKGGRNRLEAFITRRSEWCISRQRSWGVPIPALYDENGNAVMTTETIDHIISVMEERSSSAWFSDDPDEPAWIPPNMEGKYRRGTDTMDVWFDSGSSWTETEGPADVYLEGSDQHRGWFQSSLLTYVATQTSKETTGKASAPFKTLITHGFTLDGKGKKMSKSEGNMIVPNEVIKGLLSQAYSRGNRLKLDPLGPDAIRLWAASADFTSDVLIGPNILRPVNASLIKYRTIIKMLLGSIYPEARQSPLTKLDQMALVQLSDTMSEVMQSYNDFEFYRAVSTINRWVATDLSAFYLEALKDRLYCGDGGGVLEPILIGFLRMLAPITPMLVEEAWSFRPEWMTEDT
;
A
#
# COMPACT_ATOMS: atom_id res chain seq x y z
N ALA A 1 -20.64 -30.59 -9.13
CA ALA A 1 -19.89 -31.22 -8.03
C ALA A 1 -19.23 -30.12 -7.18
N PRO A 2 -19.86 -29.69 -6.07
CA PRO A 2 -19.42 -28.53 -5.29
C PRO A 2 -18.00 -28.63 -4.73
N GLY A 3 -17.44 -29.84 -4.62
CA GLY A 3 -16.05 -30.04 -4.23
C GLY A 3 -15.00 -29.72 -5.30
N HIS A 4 -15.40 -29.47 -6.56
CA HIS A 4 -14.47 -29.32 -7.68
C HIS A 4 -14.67 -28.04 -8.51
N GLY A 5 -15.55 -27.13 -8.10
CA GLY A 5 -15.83 -25.90 -8.84
C GLY A 5 -16.49 -24.84 -7.98
N ARG A 6 -16.11 -23.57 -8.20
CA ARG A 6 -16.66 -22.44 -7.42
C ARG A 6 -18.13 -22.20 -7.72
N ASP A 7 -18.51 -22.18 -9.00
CA ASP A 7 -19.90 -21.96 -9.42
C ASP A 7 -20.79 -23.11 -8.92
N ASP A 8 -20.30 -24.35 -9.02
CA ASP A 8 -20.95 -25.53 -8.46
C ASP A 8 -21.16 -25.40 -6.95
N TYR A 9 -20.13 -24.99 -6.20
CA TYR A 9 -20.20 -24.73 -4.77
C TYR A 9 -21.26 -23.68 -4.43
N GLU A 10 -21.27 -22.55 -5.14
CA GLU A 10 -22.21 -21.45 -4.88
C GLU A 10 -23.67 -21.81 -5.19
N VAL A 11 -23.92 -22.66 -6.20
CA VAL A 11 -25.27 -23.14 -6.51
C VAL A 11 -25.72 -24.22 -5.54
N CYS A 12 -24.85 -25.21 -5.27
CA CYS A 12 -25.15 -26.36 -4.40
C CYS A 12 -25.33 -25.96 -2.93
N SER A 13 -24.48 -25.06 -2.43
CA SER A 13 -24.54 -24.58 -1.04
C SER A 13 -25.89 -23.90 -0.73
N LYS A 14 -26.45 -23.14 -1.69
CA LYS A 14 -27.76 -22.50 -1.54
C LYS A 14 -28.93 -23.48 -1.40
N ILE A 15 -28.77 -24.71 -1.88
CA ILE A 15 -29.77 -25.78 -1.78
C ILE A 15 -29.38 -26.87 -0.78
N GLY A 16 -28.35 -26.64 0.04
CA GLY A 16 -27.94 -27.55 1.11
C GLY A 16 -27.16 -28.79 0.65
N ILE A 17 -26.57 -28.78 -0.55
CA ILE A 17 -25.68 -29.85 -1.01
C ILE A 17 -24.26 -29.53 -0.56
N GLU A 18 -23.69 -30.41 0.28
CA GLU A 18 -22.35 -30.26 0.82
C GLU A 18 -21.25 -30.47 -0.23
N ALA A 19 -20.11 -29.83 -0.01
CA ALA A 19 -18.93 -29.97 -0.87
C ALA A 19 -18.26 -31.32 -0.64
N PHE A 20 -18.32 -32.21 -1.64
CA PHE A 20 -17.70 -33.52 -1.61
C PHE A 20 -16.59 -33.62 -2.66
N ALA A 21 -15.39 -33.99 -2.24
CA ALA A 21 -14.19 -34.08 -3.09
C ALA A 21 -13.29 -35.27 -2.67
N PRO A 22 -13.60 -36.50 -3.11
CA PRO A 22 -12.94 -37.73 -2.65
C PRO A 22 -11.59 -37.96 -3.35
N ILE A 23 -10.67 -37.00 -3.20
CA ILE A 23 -9.34 -37.02 -3.81
C ILE A 23 -8.29 -36.57 -2.77
N ASP A 24 -7.22 -37.35 -2.59
CA ASP A 24 -6.13 -37.05 -1.67
C ASP A 24 -5.12 -36.01 -2.21
N ASP A 25 -4.11 -35.67 -1.41
CA ASP A 25 -3.07 -34.69 -1.77
C ASP A 25 -2.15 -35.15 -2.91
N GLY A 26 -2.10 -36.46 -3.17
CA GLY A 26 -1.43 -37.05 -4.33
C GLY A 26 -2.26 -37.01 -5.61
N GLY A 27 -3.53 -36.60 -5.51
CA GLY A 27 -4.47 -36.61 -6.62
C GLY A 27 -5.07 -38.00 -6.89
N PHE A 28 -5.05 -38.92 -5.93
CA PHE A 28 -5.66 -40.25 -6.03
C PHE A 28 -7.06 -40.24 -5.42
N PHE A 29 -7.94 -41.11 -5.92
CA PHE A 29 -9.28 -41.27 -5.33
C PHE A 29 -9.19 -41.86 -3.93
N THR A 30 -10.01 -41.35 -3.01
CA THR A 30 -10.18 -41.94 -1.68
C THR A 30 -11.21 -43.06 -1.71
N GLU A 31 -11.31 -43.84 -0.64
CA GLU A 31 -12.31 -44.92 -0.51
C GLU A 31 -13.75 -44.38 -0.62
N GLU A 32 -13.97 -43.13 -0.21
CA GLU A 32 -15.25 -42.44 -0.30
C GLU A 32 -15.71 -42.19 -1.75
N ALA A 33 -14.80 -42.23 -2.73
CA ALA A 33 -15.15 -42.00 -4.14
C ALA A 33 -16.13 -43.06 -4.68
N TYR A 34 -16.01 -44.31 -4.19
CA TYR A 34 -16.91 -45.40 -4.52
C TYR A 34 -17.01 -46.41 -3.35
N PRO A 35 -17.82 -46.10 -2.32
CA PRO A 35 -17.83 -46.87 -1.06
C PRO A 35 -18.24 -48.34 -1.20
N ASP A 36 -19.02 -48.67 -2.24
CA ASP A 36 -19.50 -50.05 -2.48
C ASP A 36 -18.38 -50.98 -2.97
N ASP A 37 -17.33 -50.45 -3.58
CA ASP A 37 -16.15 -51.20 -4.04
C ASP A 37 -14.91 -50.28 -4.13
N PRO A 38 -14.35 -49.85 -2.99
CA PRO A 38 -13.33 -48.80 -2.93
C PRO A 38 -12.08 -49.11 -3.77
N GLU A 39 -11.74 -50.39 -3.93
CA GLU A 39 -10.56 -50.85 -4.66
C GLU A 39 -10.57 -50.44 -6.14
N LYS A 40 -11.76 -50.29 -6.76
CA LYS A 40 -11.86 -49.95 -8.19
C LYS A 40 -11.31 -48.56 -8.51
N LEU A 41 -11.50 -47.59 -7.62
CA LEU A 41 -11.01 -46.23 -7.81
C LEU A 41 -9.71 -45.96 -7.06
N THR A 42 -9.50 -46.52 -5.87
CA THR A 42 -8.26 -46.30 -5.10
C THR A 42 -7.02 -46.90 -5.78
N LYS A 43 -7.18 -47.98 -6.58
CA LYS A 43 -6.09 -48.57 -7.38
C LYS A 43 -5.89 -47.89 -8.74
N ALA A 44 -6.77 -46.95 -9.11
CA ALA A 44 -6.66 -46.25 -10.38
C ALA A 44 -5.47 -45.27 -10.38
N SER A 45 -5.05 -44.86 -11.57
CA SER A 45 -4.11 -43.74 -11.71
C SER A 45 -4.70 -42.46 -11.12
N SER A 46 -3.82 -41.52 -10.73
CA SER A 46 -4.23 -40.18 -10.32
C SER A 46 -5.19 -39.55 -11.32
N VAL A 47 -6.10 -38.69 -10.83
CA VAL A 47 -7.03 -37.95 -11.69
C VAL A 47 -6.32 -37.10 -12.75
N MET A 48 -5.07 -36.72 -12.50
CA MET A 48 -4.24 -35.95 -13.43
C MET A 48 -3.59 -36.82 -14.52
N ASP A 49 -3.38 -38.11 -14.22
CA ASP A 49 -2.65 -39.07 -15.05
C ASP A 49 -3.56 -40.14 -15.67
N GLY A 50 -4.84 -39.81 -15.86
CA GLY A 50 -5.79 -40.66 -16.59
C GLY A 50 -6.76 -41.46 -15.75
N GLY A 51 -6.89 -41.17 -14.44
CA GLY A 51 -7.87 -41.80 -13.55
C GLY A 51 -9.33 -41.70 -14.03
N SER A 52 -9.65 -40.77 -14.92
CA SER A 52 -10.96 -40.69 -15.58
C SER A 52 -11.32 -41.94 -16.42
N HIS A 53 -10.35 -42.73 -16.87
CA HIS A 53 -10.63 -43.99 -17.59
C HIS A 53 -11.28 -45.03 -16.66
N ALA A 54 -10.81 -45.15 -15.42
CA ALA A 54 -11.40 -46.06 -14.43
C ALA A 54 -12.85 -45.67 -14.11
N VAL A 55 -13.15 -44.36 -14.07
CA VAL A 55 -14.52 -43.86 -13.90
C VAL A 55 -15.39 -44.22 -15.12
N LEU A 56 -14.87 -44.08 -16.34
CA LEU A 56 -15.62 -44.48 -17.55
C LEU A 56 -15.89 -45.99 -17.60
N GLU A 57 -14.92 -46.81 -17.21
CA GLU A 57 -15.09 -48.26 -17.10
C GLU A 57 -16.13 -48.64 -16.04
N LEU A 58 -16.18 -47.90 -14.92
CA LEU A 58 -17.16 -48.09 -13.87
C LEU A 58 -18.59 -47.76 -14.33
N VAL A 59 -18.76 -46.67 -15.10
CA VAL A 59 -20.06 -46.27 -15.66
C VAL A 59 -20.50 -47.22 -16.80
N GLY A 60 -19.54 -47.80 -17.53
CA GLY A 60 -19.79 -48.89 -18.47
C GLY A 60 -20.82 -48.56 -19.55
N ASP A 61 -21.88 -49.39 -19.62
CA ASP A 61 -22.93 -49.29 -20.66
C ASP A 61 -23.82 -48.04 -20.52
N ASP A 62 -23.78 -47.33 -19.39
CA ASP A 62 -24.52 -46.08 -19.18
C ASP A 62 -23.86 -44.86 -19.87
N VAL A 63 -22.66 -45.04 -20.45
CA VAL A 63 -21.96 -43.97 -21.19
C VAL A 63 -22.62 -43.73 -22.55
N LEU A 64 -23.36 -42.64 -22.69
CA LEU A 64 -24.02 -42.26 -23.94
C LEU A 64 -23.06 -41.79 -25.05
N GLY A 65 -21.86 -41.32 -24.70
CA GLY A 65 -20.86 -40.88 -25.66
C GLY A 65 -19.56 -40.41 -25.02
N SER A 66 -18.44 -40.71 -25.68
CA SER A 66 -17.09 -40.28 -25.27
C SER A 66 -16.37 -39.66 -26.47
N HIS A 67 -15.79 -38.48 -26.28
CA HIS A 67 -15.05 -37.78 -27.32
C HIS A 67 -13.84 -37.07 -26.72
N LYS A 68 -12.78 -36.92 -27.53
CA LYS A 68 -11.61 -36.14 -27.14
C LYS A 68 -11.82 -34.69 -27.55
N GLN A 69 -11.71 -33.77 -26.61
CA GLN A 69 -11.80 -32.34 -26.85
C GLN A 69 -10.44 -31.67 -26.56
N ARG A 70 -10.06 -30.71 -27.40
CA ARG A 70 -8.90 -29.85 -27.17
C ARG A 70 -9.38 -28.47 -26.74
N HIS A 71 -8.94 -28.03 -25.57
CA HIS A 71 -9.25 -26.71 -25.02
C HIS A 71 -8.08 -26.18 -24.20
N SER A 72 -8.19 -24.94 -23.72
CA SER A 72 -7.25 -24.39 -22.73
C SER A 72 -7.57 -24.99 -21.36
N PHE A 73 -6.52 -25.38 -20.62
CA PHE A 73 -6.63 -25.95 -19.28
C PHE A 73 -5.56 -25.32 -18.38
N PRO A 74 -5.82 -25.12 -17.07
CA PRO A 74 -4.83 -24.55 -16.17
C PRO A 74 -3.70 -25.54 -15.87
N TYR A 75 -2.46 -25.04 -15.87
CA TYR A 75 -1.26 -25.80 -15.53
C TYR A 75 -0.48 -25.07 -14.46
N ASP A 76 0.13 -25.84 -13.55
CA ASP A 76 1.07 -25.31 -12.60
C ASP A 76 2.27 -24.71 -13.35
N TRP A 77 2.58 -23.45 -13.06
CA TRP A 77 3.55 -22.69 -13.84
C TRP A 77 4.99 -23.18 -13.66
N ARG A 78 5.29 -23.94 -12.60
CA ARG A 78 6.64 -24.43 -12.28
C ARG A 78 6.85 -25.84 -12.81
N THR A 79 5.97 -26.77 -12.44
CA THR A 79 6.01 -28.19 -12.80
C THR A 79 5.44 -28.48 -14.19
N LYS A 80 4.64 -27.55 -14.74
CA LYS A 80 3.93 -27.71 -16.01
C LYS A 80 3.01 -28.92 -16.03
N ARG A 81 2.47 -29.31 -14.87
CA ARG A 81 1.44 -30.36 -14.73
C ARG A 81 0.04 -29.76 -14.62
N PRO A 82 -1.02 -30.50 -15.00
CA PRO A 82 -2.40 -30.04 -14.82
C PRO A 82 -2.68 -29.71 -13.35
N VAL A 83 -3.58 -28.76 -13.09
CA VAL A 83 -4.10 -28.50 -11.74
C VAL A 83 -5.56 -28.92 -11.66
N VAL A 84 -5.99 -29.31 -10.45
CA VAL A 84 -7.37 -29.70 -10.16
C VAL A 84 -7.90 -28.82 -9.03
N THR A 85 -9.16 -28.42 -9.15
CA THR A 85 -9.87 -27.73 -8.07
C THR A 85 -10.42 -28.78 -7.10
N ARG A 86 -10.09 -28.62 -5.81
CA ARG A 86 -10.53 -29.49 -4.74
C ARG A 86 -10.94 -28.64 -3.55
N ALA A 87 -12.09 -28.92 -2.94
CA ALA A 87 -12.48 -28.33 -1.68
C ALA A 87 -11.56 -28.83 -0.57
N THR A 88 -11.11 -27.91 0.28
CA THR A 88 -10.28 -28.20 1.45
C THR A 88 -10.84 -27.46 2.64
N ALA A 89 -10.68 -28.02 3.84
CA ALA A 89 -10.95 -27.29 5.07
C ALA A 89 -10.00 -26.09 5.17
N GLN A 90 -10.53 -24.92 5.48
CA GLN A 90 -9.80 -23.66 5.59
C GLN A 90 -10.39 -22.81 6.72
N TRP A 91 -9.60 -21.89 7.27
CA TRP A 91 -10.06 -20.92 8.25
C TRP A 91 -10.67 -19.70 7.56
N PHE A 92 -11.87 -19.32 7.99
CA PHE A 92 -12.57 -18.14 7.51
C PHE A 92 -12.89 -17.20 8.67
N ALA A 93 -12.69 -15.90 8.45
CA ALA A 93 -13.29 -14.86 9.26
C ALA A 93 -14.64 -14.46 8.66
N ASP A 94 -15.68 -14.46 9.48
CA ASP A 94 -16.98 -13.88 9.11
C ASP A 94 -16.85 -12.36 9.11
N VAL A 95 -16.88 -11.78 7.91
CA VAL A 95 -16.88 -10.32 7.71
C VAL A 95 -18.28 -9.81 7.36
N GLY A 96 -19.25 -10.71 7.16
CA GLY A 96 -20.62 -10.39 6.86
C GLY A 96 -21.32 -9.75 8.06
N SER A 97 -21.07 -10.28 9.26
CA SER A 97 -21.66 -9.78 10.52
C SER A 97 -21.22 -8.37 10.90
N ILE A 98 -20.00 -7.95 10.53
CA ILE A 98 -19.44 -6.62 10.86
C ILE A 98 -19.56 -5.60 9.71
N LYS A 99 -20.25 -5.96 8.64
CA LYS A 99 -20.31 -5.17 7.41
C LYS A 99 -20.92 -3.79 7.61
N ASP A 100 -22.05 -3.74 8.30
CA ASP A 100 -22.78 -2.50 8.53
C ASP A 100 -21.99 -1.57 9.46
N ASP A 101 -21.34 -2.12 10.48
CA ASP A 101 -20.42 -1.39 11.37
C ASP A 101 -19.24 -0.80 10.59
N ALA A 102 -18.66 -1.57 9.66
CA ALA A 102 -17.57 -1.09 8.82
C ALA A 102 -18.01 0.04 7.87
N LEU A 103 -19.22 -0.03 7.32
CA LEU A 103 -19.78 1.05 6.49
C LEU A 103 -20.11 2.30 7.32
N GLU A 104 -20.60 2.12 8.55
CA GLU A 104 -20.85 3.21 9.51
C GLU A 104 -19.56 3.93 9.88
N ALA A 105 -18.50 3.16 10.20
CA ALA A 105 -17.18 3.65 10.54
C ALA A 105 -16.57 4.56 9.46
N LEU A 106 -16.89 4.32 8.18
CA LEU A 106 -16.40 5.13 7.07
C LEU A 106 -17.11 6.49 6.91
N LYS A 107 -18.23 6.74 7.61
CA LYS A 107 -18.96 8.00 7.47
C LYS A 107 -18.16 9.21 7.88
N ASP A 108 -17.33 9.06 8.91
CA ASP A 108 -16.55 10.14 9.52
C ASP A 108 -15.14 10.25 8.91
N VAL A 109 -14.81 9.42 7.91
CA VAL A 109 -13.50 9.41 7.24
C VAL A 109 -13.46 10.39 6.07
N ARG A 110 -12.42 11.25 6.03
CA ARG A 110 -12.12 12.10 4.87
C ARG A 110 -11.43 11.27 3.78
N PHE A 111 -12.01 11.21 2.59
CA PHE A 111 -11.42 10.54 1.43
C PHE A 111 -10.80 11.54 0.44
N VAL A 112 -9.57 11.28 0.02
CA VAL A 112 -8.84 12.06 -1.00
C VAL A 112 -8.28 11.11 -2.06
N PRO A 113 -8.86 11.02 -3.28
CA PRO A 113 -10.05 11.73 -3.74
C PRO A 113 -11.34 11.16 -3.15
N LYS A 114 -12.42 11.96 -3.17
CA LYS A 114 -13.75 11.58 -2.63
C LYS A 114 -14.28 10.24 -3.18
N GLY A 115 -13.96 9.92 -4.43
CA GLY A 115 -14.38 8.67 -5.08
C GLY A 115 -13.81 7.39 -4.46
N GLY A 116 -12.73 7.48 -3.67
CA GLY A 116 -12.15 6.33 -2.96
C GLY A 116 -13.14 5.65 -2.01
N ARG A 117 -14.06 6.43 -1.43
CA ARG A 117 -15.11 5.92 -0.55
C ARG A 117 -15.98 4.86 -1.23
N ASN A 118 -16.57 5.21 -2.37
CA ASN A 118 -17.44 4.30 -3.12
C ASN A 118 -16.71 3.01 -3.51
N ARG A 119 -15.41 3.10 -3.80
CA ARG A 119 -14.58 1.95 -4.14
C ARG A 119 -14.39 1.02 -2.93
N LEU A 120 -14.05 1.57 -1.77
CA LEU A 120 -13.86 0.78 -0.55
C LEU A 120 -15.18 0.15 -0.07
N GLU A 121 -16.26 0.93 -0.03
CA GLU A 121 -17.60 0.45 0.33
C GLU A 121 -18.08 -0.69 -0.59
N ALA A 122 -17.81 -0.60 -1.90
CA ALA A 122 -18.14 -1.66 -2.85
C ALA A 122 -17.38 -2.96 -2.58
N PHE A 123 -16.10 -2.90 -2.17
CA PHE A 123 -15.33 -4.09 -1.82
C PHE A 123 -15.81 -4.72 -0.51
N ILE A 124 -16.19 -3.90 0.48
CA ILE A 124 -16.75 -4.36 1.75
C ILE A 124 -18.10 -5.07 1.51
N THR A 125 -18.98 -4.45 0.74
CA THR A 125 -20.34 -4.97 0.51
C THR A 125 -20.37 -6.34 -0.16
N ARG A 126 -19.43 -6.60 -1.07
CA ARG A 126 -19.37 -7.85 -1.86
C ARG A 126 -18.81 -9.06 -1.10
N ARG A 127 -18.17 -8.85 0.04
CA ARG A 127 -17.51 -9.91 0.80
C ARG A 127 -18.38 -10.34 2.00
N SER A 128 -18.58 -11.64 2.17
CA SER A 128 -19.20 -12.22 3.37
C SER A 128 -18.19 -12.99 4.21
N GLU A 129 -17.24 -13.64 3.55
CA GLU A 129 -16.23 -14.46 4.21
C GLU A 129 -14.82 -14.06 3.75
N TRP A 130 -13.88 -14.13 4.67
CA TRP A 130 -12.45 -13.96 4.39
C TRP A 130 -11.71 -15.24 4.75
N CYS A 131 -11.26 -15.99 3.74
CA CYS A 131 -10.30 -17.08 3.95
C CYS A 131 -8.97 -16.53 4.48
N ILE A 132 -8.71 -16.73 5.76
CA ILE A 132 -7.54 -16.23 6.48
C ILE A 132 -6.40 -17.25 6.57
N SER A 133 -6.62 -18.53 6.22
CA SER A 133 -5.56 -19.54 6.22
C SER A 133 -4.79 -19.62 4.90
N ARG A 134 -3.51 -19.98 4.99
CA ARG A 134 -2.61 -20.24 3.88
C ARG A 134 -1.70 -21.41 4.23
N GLN A 135 -1.53 -22.35 3.29
CA GLN A 135 -0.62 -23.48 3.41
C GLN A 135 0.78 -23.05 2.93
N ARG A 136 1.45 -22.22 3.73
CA ARG A 136 2.79 -21.68 3.45
C ARG A 136 3.71 -21.99 4.61
N SER A 137 4.99 -22.15 4.32
CA SER A 137 6.03 -22.38 5.35
C SER A 137 6.53 -21.09 6.00
N TRP A 138 6.01 -19.92 5.60
CA TRP A 138 6.41 -18.62 6.12
C TRP A 138 5.19 -17.74 6.31
N GLY A 139 4.99 -17.25 7.52
CA GLY A 139 3.88 -16.40 7.95
C GLY A 139 3.61 -16.52 9.45
N VAL A 140 2.69 -15.72 9.96
CA VAL A 140 2.18 -15.85 11.34
C VAL A 140 1.33 -17.13 11.42
N PRO A 141 1.52 -18.01 12.41
CA PRO A 141 0.69 -19.20 12.53
C PRO A 141 -0.73 -18.86 12.97
N ILE A 142 -1.71 -19.66 12.55
CA ILE A 142 -3.04 -19.65 13.17
C ILE A 142 -2.95 -20.44 14.48
N PRO A 143 -3.22 -19.84 15.66
CA PRO A 143 -3.01 -20.47 16.97
C PRO A 143 -4.14 -21.46 17.30
N ALA A 144 -4.26 -22.52 16.50
CA ALA A 144 -5.25 -23.58 16.66
C ALA A 144 -4.56 -24.91 16.97
N LEU A 145 -5.10 -25.63 17.96
CA LEU A 145 -4.77 -27.02 18.25
C LEU A 145 -5.78 -27.94 17.56
N TYR A 146 -5.42 -29.20 17.34
CA TYR A 146 -6.28 -30.22 16.78
C TYR A 146 -6.26 -31.46 17.68
N ASP A 147 -7.43 -32.01 17.97
CA ASP A 147 -7.56 -33.27 18.71
C ASP A 147 -7.19 -34.49 17.84
N GLU A 148 -7.26 -35.70 18.42
CA GLU A 148 -7.00 -36.96 17.71
C GLU A 148 -7.99 -37.23 16.56
N ASN A 149 -9.17 -36.62 16.59
CA ASN A 149 -10.19 -36.73 15.54
C ASN A 149 -10.01 -35.68 14.44
N GLY A 150 -9.06 -34.75 14.59
CA GLY A 150 -8.83 -33.65 13.66
C GLY A 150 -9.78 -32.47 13.84
N ASN A 151 -10.52 -32.38 14.94
CA ASN A 151 -11.34 -31.22 15.27
C ASN A 151 -10.43 -30.09 15.79
N ALA A 152 -10.66 -28.87 15.30
CA ALA A 152 -9.93 -27.71 15.78
C ALA A 152 -10.41 -27.30 17.19
N VAL A 153 -9.47 -27.13 18.12
CA VAL A 153 -9.68 -26.59 19.46
C VAL A 153 -9.02 -25.22 19.53
N MET A 154 -9.87 -24.19 19.58
CA MET A 154 -9.47 -22.79 19.62
C MET A 154 -10.37 -22.04 20.59
N THR A 155 -9.88 -21.89 21.81
CA THR A 155 -10.53 -21.19 22.94
C THR A 155 -9.65 -20.03 23.41
N THR A 156 -10.21 -19.11 24.20
CA THR A 156 -9.42 -18.04 24.82
C THR A 156 -8.23 -18.59 25.61
N GLU A 157 -8.45 -19.64 26.41
CA GLU A 157 -7.38 -20.28 27.19
C GLU A 157 -6.27 -20.87 26.31
N THR A 158 -6.62 -21.60 25.25
CA THR A 158 -5.60 -22.15 24.33
C THR A 158 -4.84 -21.04 23.62
N ILE A 159 -5.53 -19.97 23.20
CA ILE A 159 -4.90 -18.84 22.50
C ILE A 159 -3.94 -18.12 23.45
N ASP A 160 -4.37 -17.79 24.66
CA ASP A 160 -3.56 -17.08 25.65
C ASP A 160 -2.31 -17.87 26.04
N HIS A 161 -2.45 -19.19 26.22
CA HIS A 161 -1.32 -20.08 26.46
C HIS A 161 -0.34 -20.08 25.28
N ILE A 162 -0.84 -20.26 24.06
CA ILE A 162 -0.02 -20.25 22.85
C ILE A 162 0.73 -18.92 22.70
N ILE A 163 0.06 -17.79 22.93
CA ILE A 163 0.67 -16.46 22.90
C ILE A 163 1.81 -16.38 23.92
N SER A 164 1.57 -16.82 25.17
CA SER A 164 2.61 -16.80 26.21
C SER A 164 3.87 -17.59 25.81
N VAL A 165 3.68 -18.75 25.16
CA VAL A 165 4.79 -19.58 24.68
C VAL A 165 5.48 -18.91 23.49
N MET A 166 4.75 -18.23 22.61
CA MET A 166 5.34 -17.44 21.51
C MET A 166 6.14 -16.24 22.03
N GLU A 167 5.73 -15.59 23.11
CA GLU A 167 6.49 -14.50 23.74
C GLU A 167 7.82 -15.01 24.31
N GLU A 168 7.82 -16.20 24.90
CA GLU A 168 9.04 -16.83 25.44
C GLU A 168 9.96 -17.41 24.35
N ARG A 169 9.40 -18.06 23.32
CA ARG A 169 10.14 -18.90 22.36
C ARG A 169 10.14 -18.38 20.92
N SER A 170 9.49 -17.25 20.66
CA SER A 170 9.16 -16.68 19.34
C SER A 170 8.14 -17.49 18.52
N SER A 171 7.52 -16.84 17.54
CA SER A 171 6.63 -17.49 16.56
C SER A 171 7.34 -18.52 15.67
N SER A 172 8.67 -18.50 15.57
CA SER A 172 9.42 -19.48 14.77
C SER A 172 9.41 -20.86 15.42
N ALA A 173 9.37 -20.92 16.76
CA ALA A 173 9.25 -22.18 17.50
C ALA A 173 7.94 -22.92 17.17
N TRP A 174 6.89 -22.19 16.75
CA TRP A 174 5.64 -22.79 16.28
C TRP A 174 5.86 -23.73 15.07
N PHE A 175 6.85 -23.45 14.21
CA PHE A 175 7.10 -24.26 13.02
C PHE A 175 8.26 -25.24 13.18
N SER A 176 9.19 -24.99 14.10
CA SER A 176 10.36 -25.85 14.29
C SER A 176 10.15 -26.98 15.28
N ASP A 177 9.32 -26.79 16.30
CA ASP A 177 9.07 -27.81 17.32
C ASP A 177 8.27 -28.99 16.74
N ASP A 178 8.22 -30.10 17.47
CA ASP A 178 7.39 -31.25 17.09
C ASP A 178 5.89 -30.89 17.13
N PRO A 179 5.03 -31.46 16.26
CA PRO A 179 3.61 -31.09 16.18
C PRO A 179 2.85 -31.22 17.50
N ASP A 180 3.22 -32.16 18.36
CA ASP A 180 2.63 -32.52 19.66
C ASP A 180 3.49 -32.07 20.86
N GLU A 181 4.41 -31.13 20.65
CA GLU A 181 5.27 -30.58 21.70
C GLU A 181 4.44 -30.02 22.89
N PRO A 182 4.58 -30.59 24.10
CA PRO A 182 3.73 -30.27 25.25
C PRO A 182 3.73 -28.80 25.66
N ALA A 183 4.81 -28.06 25.36
CA ALA A 183 4.90 -26.65 25.68
C ALA A 183 3.75 -25.82 25.08
N TRP A 184 3.19 -26.23 23.94
CA TRP A 184 2.13 -25.51 23.23
C TRP A 184 0.71 -25.88 23.66
N ILE A 185 0.57 -26.86 24.56
CA ILE A 185 -0.72 -27.36 25.03
C ILE A 185 -0.95 -26.83 26.45
N PRO A 186 -2.10 -26.20 26.74
CA PRO A 186 -2.40 -25.75 28.10
C PRO A 186 -2.31 -26.90 29.12
N PRO A 187 -1.71 -26.68 30.31
CA PRO A 187 -1.47 -27.75 31.29
C PRO A 187 -2.73 -28.45 31.83
N ASN A 188 -3.89 -27.79 31.74
CA ASN A 188 -5.17 -28.27 32.23
C ASN A 188 -5.96 -29.09 31.19
N MET A 189 -5.41 -29.26 29.99
CA MET A 189 -6.08 -29.90 28.87
C MET A 189 -5.75 -31.40 28.83
N GLU A 190 -6.76 -32.25 28.96
CA GLU A 190 -6.60 -33.72 28.87
C GLU A 190 -6.74 -34.20 27.42
N GLY A 191 -5.95 -35.20 27.03
CA GLY A 191 -5.96 -35.79 25.68
C GLY A 191 -4.67 -35.53 24.89
N LYS A 192 -4.64 -35.96 23.62
CA LYS A 192 -3.53 -35.64 22.71
C LYS A 192 -3.96 -34.55 21.75
N TYR A 193 -3.13 -33.54 21.63
CA TYR A 193 -3.34 -32.42 20.72
C TYR A 193 -2.11 -32.19 19.87
N ARG A 194 -2.34 -31.69 18.66
CA ARG A 194 -1.28 -31.28 17.75
C ARG A 194 -1.55 -29.87 17.25
N ARG A 195 -0.49 -29.12 16.96
CA ARG A 195 -0.60 -27.78 16.39
C ARG A 195 -1.06 -27.80 14.94
N GLY A 196 -1.74 -26.73 14.54
CA GLY A 196 -2.00 -26.42 13.14
C GLY A 196 -0.73 -26.01 12.39
N THR A 197 -0.70 -26.32 11.09
CA THR A 197 0.39 -25.93 10.17
C THR A 197 0.02 -24.74 9.28
N ASP A 198 -1.23 -24.27 9.36
CA ASP A 198 -1.70 -23.14 8.57
C ASP A 198 -1.10 -21.82 9.07
N THR A 199 -0.73 -20.99 8.10
CA THR A 199 -0.33 -19.59 8.33
C THR A 199 -1.49 -18.66 8.04
N MET A 200 -1.45 -17.48 8.64
CA MET A 200 -2.42 -16.42 8.45
C MET A 200 -2.15 -15.67 7.13
N ASP A 201 -3.21 -15.16 6.52
CA ASP A 201 -3.16 -14.31 5.34
C ASP A 201 -2.35 -13.04 5.62
N VAL A 202 -1.44 -12.68 4.71
CA VAL A 202 -0.58 -11.49 4.86
C VAL A 202 -1.38 -10.19 4.95
N TRP A 203 -2.61 -10.19 4.42
CA TRP A 203 -3.54 -9.07 4.59
C TRP A 203 -4.09 -8.96 6.00
N PHE A 204 -4.17 -10.05 6.75
CA PHE A 204 -4.56 -10.02 8.16
C PHE A 204 -3.43 -9.41 8.99
N ASP A 205 -2.20 -9.88 8.77
CA ASP A 205 -0.99 -9.35 9.44
C ASP A 205 -0.83 -7.84 9.23
N SER A 206 -0.78 -7.41 7.97
CA SER A 206 -0.75 -5.97 7.65
C SER A 206 -2.04 -5.26 8.11
N GLY A 207 -3.19 -5.92 8.04
CA GLY A 207 -4.46 -5.39 8.53
C GLY A 207 -4.47 -5.15 10.04
N SER A 208 -3.68 -5.87 10.83
CA SER A 208 -3.54 -5.61 12.27
C SER A 208 -2.54 -4.50 12.61
N SER A 209 -1.86 -3.87 11.65
CA SER A 209 -0.81 -2.88 11.94
C SER A 209 -1.28 -1.64 12.73
N TRP A 210 -2.59 -1.39 12.83
CA TRP A 210 -3.14 -0.35 13.70
C TRP A 210 -2.90 -0.62 15.19
N THR A 211 -2.57 -1.86 15.59
CA THR A 211 -2.22 -2.20 16.98
C THR A 211 -0.91 -1.53 17.44
N GLU A 212 -0.08 -1.10 16.49
CA GLU A 212 1.18 -0.39 16.75
C GLU A 212 0.97 1.10 17.06
N THR A 213 -0.30 1.55 17.14
CA THR A 213 -0.66 2.94 17.39
C THR A 213 -1.65 3.04 18.55
N GLU A 214 -1.57 4.11 19.35
CA GLU A 214 -2.44 4.31 20.54
C GLU A 214 -3.90 4.68 20.18
N GLY A 215 -4.24 4.78 18.89
CA GLY A 215 -5.58 5.13 18.41
C GLY A 215 -5.64 5.33 16.90
N PRO A 216 -6.79 5.79 16.35
CA PRO A 216 -6.93 6.01 14.92
C PRO A 216 -5.90 7.01 14.37
N ALA A 217 -5.18 6.60 13.32
CA ALA A 217 -4.19 7.43 12.64
C ALA A 217 -4.85 8.64 11.96
N ASP A 218 -4.16 9.77 11.87
CA ASP A 218 -4.69 10.94 11.15
C ASP A 218 -4.80 10.70 9.65
N VAL A 219 -3.84 9.96 9.08
CA VAL A 219 -3.75 9.68 7.64
C VAL A 219 -3.29 8.25 7.39
N TYR A 220 -4.03 7.53 6.56
CA TYR A 220 -3.54 6.39 5.78
C TYR A 220 -3.34 6.85 4.33
N LEU A 221 -2.19 6.52 3.72
CA LEU A 221 -1.83 6.93 2.36
C LEU A 221 -1.20 5.75 1.63
N GLU A 222 -1.86 5.27 0.58
CA GLU A 222 -1.33 4.18 -0.27
C GLU A 222 -1.93 4.22 -1.68
N GLY A 223 -1.44 3.32 -2.54
CA GLY A 223 -1.90 3.12 -3.90
C GLY A 223 -3.36 2.64 -4.01
N SER A 224 -3.95 2.89 -5.17
CA SER A 224 -5.36 2.55 -5.45
C SER A 224 -5.72 1.06 -5.31
N ASP A 225 -4.75 0.15 -5.42
CA ASP A 225 -4.88 -1.29 -5.20
C ASP A 225 -5.17 -1.65 -3.74
N GLN A 226 -4.80 -0.80 -2.79
CA GLN A 226 -4.97 -1.08 -1.36
C GLN A 226 -6.43 -0.98 -0.88
N HIS A 227 -7.36 -0.51 -1.71
CA HIS A 227 -8.80 -0.57 -1.40
C HIS A 227 -9.33 -2.01 -1.26
N ARG A 228 -8.67 -2.98 -1.90
CA ARG A 228 -8.97 -4.41 -1.76
C ARG A 228 -7.93 -5.12 -0.86
N GLY A 229 -6.84 -4.43 -0.54
CA GLY A 229 -5.76 -4.91 0.30
C GLY A 229 -5.82 -4.25 1.67
N TRP A 230 -4.76 -3.52 2.00
CA TRP A 230 -4.50 -3.02 3.35
C TRP A 230 -5.60 -2.13 3.93
N PHE A 231 -6.17 -1.20 3.15
CA PHE A 231 -7.26 -0.34 3.66
C PHE A 231 -8.47 -1.15 4.11
N GLN A 232 -8.85 -2.17 3.34
CA GLN A 232 -9.97 -3.02 3.67
C GLN A 232 -9.64 -3.91 4.86
N SER A 233 -8.48 -4.56 4.87
CA SER A 233 -8.13 -5.46 5.96
C SER A 233 -7.98 -4.71 7.28
N SER A 234 -7.35 -3.53 7.30
CA SER A 234 -7.23 -2.70 8.50
C SER A 234 -8.57 -2.24 9.04
N LEU A 235 -9.49 -1.82 8.17
CA LEU A 235 -10.83 -1.44 8.61
C LEU A 235 -11.56 -2.64 9.24
N LEU A 236 -11.54 -3.80 8.58
CA LEU A 236 -12.27 -4.98 9.03
C LEU A 236 -11.72 -5.53 10.35
N THR A 237 -10.40 -5.65 10.51
CA THR A 237 -9.80 -6.13 11.76
C THR A 237 -10.02 -5.16 12.92
N TYR A 238 -9.97 -3.84 12.66
CA TYR A 238 -10.20 -2.83 13.69
C TYR A 238 -11.65 -2.82 14.17
N VAL A 239 -12.61 -2.86 13.24
CA VAL A 239 -14.04 -2.93 13.56
C VAL A 239 -14.37 -4.23 14.28
N ALA A 240 -13.88 -5.37 13.79
CA ALA A 240 -14.09 -6.67 14.44
C ALA A 240 -13.63 -6.66 15.92
N THR A 241 -12.52 -5.99 16.20
CA THR A 241 -11.98 -5.89 17.57
C THR A 241 -12.82 -4.95 18.47
N GLN A 242 -13.45 -3.93 17.91
CA GLN A 242 -14.35 -3.04 18.67
C GLN A 242 -15.66 -3.75 19.02
N THR A 243 -16.24 -4.47 18.04
CA THR A 243 -17.49 -5.21 18.19
C THR A 243 -17.34 -6.37 19.19
N SER A 244 -16.20 -7.07 19.18
CA SER A 244 -15.95 -8.18 20.12
C SER A 244 -15.80 -7.74 21.57
N LYS A 245 -15.35 -6.50 21.82
CA LYS A 245 -15.16 -5.95 23.17
C LYS A 245 -16.45 -5.39 23.80
N GLU A 246 -17.62 -5.60 23.18
CA GLU A 246 -18.91 -4.98 23.58
C GLU A 246 -18.78 -3.48 23.83
N THR A 247 -17.92 -2.80 23.06
CA THR A 247 -17.69 -1.38 23.24
C THR A 247 -18.99 -0.66 22.89
N THR A 248 -19.64 -0.02 23.87
CA THR A 248 -20.95 0.65 23.75
C THR A 248 -20.95 1.89 22.83
N GLY A 249 -19.92 2.06 22.02
CA GLY A 249 -19.70 3.20 21.13
C GLY A 249 -19.99 2.87 19.66
N LYS A 250 -20.13 3.93 18.86
CA LYS A 250 -20.22 3.85 17.40
C LYS A 250 -18.92 3.26 16.84
N ALA A 251 -19.03 2.29 15.93
CA ALA A 251 -17.88 1.74 15.22
C ALA A 251 -17.08 2.84 14.52
N SER A 252 -15.75 2.76 14.61
CA SER A 252 -14.84 3.76 14.05
C SER A 252 -13.77 3.13 13.18
N ALA A 253 -13.26 3.89 12.20
CA ALA A 253 -12.17 3.44 11.33
C ALA A 253 -10.80 3.65 11.99
N PRO A 254 -9.77 2.86 11.64
CA PRO A 254 -8.42 3.05 12.20
C PRO A 254 -7.70 4.29 11.63
N PHE A 255 -8.37 5.07 10.79
CA PHE A 255 -7.83 6.27 10.13
C PHE A 255 -8.90 7.37 10.03
N LYS A 256 -8.50 8.63 10.18
CA LYS A 256 -9.37 9.80 10.01
C LYS A 256 -9.41 10.29 8.55
N THR A 257 -8.30 10.19 7.85
CA THR A 257 -8.19 10.52 6.42
C THR A 257 -7.59 9.35 5.64
N LEU A 258 -8.23 8.98 4.53
CA LEU A 258 -7.72 7.97 3.61
C LEU A 258 -7.35 8.65 2.29
N ILE A 259 -6.06 8.70 2.00
CA ILE A 259 -5.46 9.27 0.80
C ILE A 259 -5.09 8.15 -0.15
N THR A 260 -5.51 8.28 -1.40
CA THR A 260 -5.21 7.32 -2.45
C THR A 260 -4.46 8.01 -3.57
N HIS A 261 -3.31 7.44 -3.94
CA HIS A 261 -2.60 7.83 -5.13
C HIS A 261 -2.73 6.81 -6.28
N GLY A 262 -2.56 7.29 -7.51
CA GLY A 262 -2.42 6.46 -8.69
C GLY A 262 -1.07 5.77 -8.78
N PHE A 263 -0.89 4.97 -9.82
CA PHE A 263 0.37 4.30 -10.10
C PHE A 263 1.35 5.22 -10.83
N THR A 264 2.64 5.00 -10.61
CA THR A 264 3.68 5.61 -11.43
C THR A 264 3.83 4.85 -12.74
N LEU A 265 3.70 5.55 -13.86
CA LEU A 265 3.85 5.03 -15.21
C LEU A 265 5.07 5.67 -15.88
N ASP A 266 5.58 5.03 -16.94
CA ASP A 266 6.65 5.62 -17.74
C ASP A 266 6.19 6.89 -18.48
N GLY A 267 7.12 7.61 -19.12
CA GLY A 267 6.81 8.84 -19.85
C GLY A 267 5.88 8.67 -21.06
N LYS A 268 5.49 7.44 -21.40
CA LYS A 268 4.51 7.10 -22.44
C LYS A 268 3.18 6.59 -21.86
N GLY A 269 3.02 6.58 -20.53
CA GLY A 269 1.83 6.09 -19.85
C GLY A 269 1.74 4.56 -19.79
N LYS A 270 2.85 3.83 -19.92
CA LYS A 270 2.87 2.37 -19.75
C LYS A 270 3.29 1.97 -18.34
N LYS A 271 2.73 0.86 -17.87
CA LYS A 271 3.16 0.24 -16.61
C LYS A 271 4.64 -0.13 -16.72
N MET A 272 5.42 0.27 -15.72
CA MET A 272 6.85 -0.02 -15.69
C MET A 272 7.11 -1.49 -15.36
N SER A 273 8.01 -2.13 -16.11
CA SER A 273 8.47 -3.49 -15.82
C SER A 273 9.95 -3.67 -16.21
N LYS A 274 10.64 -4.60 -15.51
CA LYS A 274 12.03 -4.96 -15.85
C LYS A 274 12.13 -5.55 -17.25
N SER A 275 11.15 -6.36 -17.67
CA SER A 275 11.12 -7.04 -18.97
C SER A 275 10.94 -6.08 -20.14
N GLU A 276 10.18 -5.00 -19.97
CA GLU A 276 9.99 -3.99 -21.02
C GLU A 276 11.12 -2.95 -21.07
N GLY A 277 12.02 -2.94 -20.07
CA GLY A 277 13.17 -2.02 -20.02
C GLY A 277 12.79 -0.55 -19.81
N ASN A 278 11.54 -0.26 -19.43
CA ASN A 278 11.02 1.09 -19.15
C ASN A 278 11.02 1.45 -17.66
N MET A 279 11.55 0.58 -16.80
CA MET A 279 11.63 0.81 -15.36
C MET A 279 12.54 2.00 -15.04
N ILE A 280 12.02 2.96 -14.29
CA ILE A 280 12.79 4.08 -13.74
C ILE A 280 12.97 3.83 -12.25
N VAL A 281 14.23 3.71 -11.80
CA VAL A 281 14.56 3.51 -10.39
C VAL A 281 14.92 4.85 -9.75
N PRO A 282 14.37 5.22 -8.58
CA PRO A 282 14.64 6.51 -7.93
C PRO A 282 16.15 6.82 -7.79
N ASN A 283 16.96 5.84 -7.41
CA ASN A 283 18.41 6.00 -7.25
C ASN A 283 19.13 6.37 -8.57
N GLU A 284 18.63 5.88 -9.71
CA GLU A 284 19.17 6.25 -11.02
C GLU A 284 18.84 7.70 -11.36
N VAL A 285 17.66 8.18 -10.96
CA VAL A 285 17.27 9.58 -11.12
C VAL A 285 18.16 10.50 -10.28
N ILE A 286 18.34 10.17 -9.00
CA ILE A 286 19.20 10.93 -8.06
C ILE A 286 20.61 11.08 -8.62
N LYS A 287 21.17 10.00 -9.17
CA LYS A 287 22.54 9.95 -9.69
C LYS A 287 22.71 10.44 -11.14
N GLY A 288 21.62 10.85 -11.82
CA GLY A 288 21.67 11.27 -13.24
C GLY A 288 21.90 10.11 -14.23
N LEU A 289 21.63 8.88 -13.80
CA LEU A 289 21.85 7.64 -14.55
C LEU A 289 20.66 7.22 -15.42
N LEU A 290 19.52 7.91 -15.33
CA LEU A 290 18.32 7.72 -16.17
C LEU A 290 18.61 7.57 -17.68
N SER A 291 19.67 8.24 -18.14
CA SER A 291 20.17 8.17 -19.53
C SER A 291 20.60 6.78 -19.99
N GLN A 292 20.89 5.87 -19.05
CA GLN A 292 21.42 4.54 -19.32
C GLN A 292 20.30 3.50 -19.54
N ALA A 293 19.13 3.70 -18.93
CA ALA A 293 17.97 2.83 -19.09
C ALA A 293 17.23 3.08 -20.42
N TYR A 294 17.23 4.32 -20.90
CA TYR A 294 16.58 4.76 -22.14
C TYR A 294 17.59 4.93 -23.29
N SER A 295 18.02 3.83 -23.91
CA SER A 295 18.43 3.71 -25.33
C SER A 295 19.80 3.05 -25.59
N ARG A 296 19.74 1.93 -26.34
CA ARG A 296 20.66 1.68 -27.45
C ARG A 296 20.53 2.82 -28.46
N GLY A 297 21.31 3.89 -28.35
CA GLY A 297 21.57 4.79 -29.48
C GLY A 297 21.53 6.30 -29.28
N ASN A 298 21.12 6.86 -28.13
CA ASN A 298 21.37 8.30 -27.89
C ASN A 298 21.41 8.62 -26.40
N ARG A 299 22.62 8.90 -25.90
CA ARG A 299 22.91 9.19 -24.48
C ARG A 299 22.41 10.58 -24.11
N LEU A 300 21.17 10.68 -23.66
CA LEU A 300 20.64 11.90 -23.04
C LEU A 300 21.13 12.00 -21.60
N LYS A 301 22.38 12.43 -21.37
CA LYS A 301 22.93 12.64 -20.02
C LYS A 301 22.05 13.67 -19.28
N LEU A 302 21.33 13.23 -18.25
CA LEU A 302 20.74 14.14 -17.27
C LEU A 302 21.79 14.42 -16.20
N ASP A 303 21.84 15.65 -15.71
CA ASP A 303 22.62 15.96 -14.52
C ASP A 303 22.08 15.17 -13.33
N PRO A 304 22.92 14.85 -12.32
CA PRO A 304 22.43 14.31 -11.06
C PRO A 304 21.40 15.25 -10.46
N LEU A 305 20.13 14.82 -10.42
CA LEU A 305 19.03 15.69 -10.03
C LEU A 305 18.89 15.80 -8.50
N GLY A 306 19.48 14.86 -7.75
CA GLY A 306 19.33 14.80 -6.30
C GLY A 306 17.94 14.32 -5.84
N PRO A 307 17.77 14.10 -4.52
CA PRO A 307 16.50 13.63 -3.96
C PRO A 307 15.38 14.68 -4.06
N ASP A 308 15.68 15.96 -3.91
CA ASP A 308 14.70 17.05 -3.97
C ASP A 308 14.02 17.17 -5.33
N ALA A 309 14.70 16.82 -6.43
CA ALA A 309 14.05 16.80 -7.74
C ALA A 309 12.97 15.73 -7.84
N ILE A 310 13.16 14.56 -7.20
CA ILE A 310 12.13 13.51 -7.18
C ILE A 310 10.97 13.93 -6.29
N ARG A 311 11.25 14.53 -5.12
CA ARG A 311 10.21 15.03 -4.22
C ARG A 311 9.40 16.15 -4.89
N LEU A 312 10.07 17.09 -5.56
CA LEU A 312 9.42 18.16 -6.30
C LEU A 312 8.61 17.61 -7.48
N TRP A 313 9.09 16.57 -8.18
CA TRP A 313 8.30 15.89 -9.22
C TRP A 313 7.02 15.29 -8.64
N ALA A 314 7.12 14.54 -7.53
CA ALA A 314 5.96 13.93 -6.88
C ALA A 314 4.96 14.99 -6.41
N ALA A 315 5.46 16.08 -5.82
CA ALA A 315 4.63 17.20 -5.39
C ALA A 315 4.01 17.98 -6.57
N SER A 316 4.64 17.99 -7.74
CA SER A 316 4.14 18.69 -8.94
C SER A 316 3.06 17.90 -9.69
N ALA A 317 2.90 16.62 -9.40
CA ALA A 317 1.95 15.75 -10.05
C ALA A 317 0.62 15.71 -9.28
N ASP A 318 -0.50 15.70 -10.00
CA ASP A 318 -1.79 15.35 -9.39
C ASP A 318 -1.83 13.84 -9.14
N PHE A 319 -1.46 13.46 -7.91
CA PHE A 319 -1.35 12.07 -7.48
C PHE A 319 -2.68 11.33 -7.45
N THR A 320 -3.82 12.02 -7.52
CA THR A 320 -5.15 11.36 -7.49
C THR A 320 -5.42 10.53 -8.75
N SER A 321 -4.56 10.67 -9.76
CA SER A 321 -4.49 9.89 -10.98
C SER A 321 -3.13 9.22 -11.15
N ASP A 322 -3.00 8.35 -12.15
CA ASP A 322 -1.70 7.76 -12.49
C ASP A 322 -0.72 8.86 -12.90
N VAL A 323 0.49 8.82 -12.34
CA VAL A 323 1.52 9.85 -12.50
C VAL A 323 2.60 9.39 -13.46
N LEU A 324 3.01 10.26 -14.37
CA LEU A 324 4.04 9.93 -15.35
C LEU A 324 5.43 10.32 -14.83
N ILE A 325 6.42 9.48 -15.10
CA ILE A 325 7.84 9.80 -14.84
C ILE A 325 8.70 9.53 -16.08
N GLY A 326 9.64 10.43 -16.35
CA GLY A 326 10.59 10.27 -17.44
C GLY A 326 11.44 11.51 -17.69
N PRO A 327 12.45 11.42 -18.57
CA PRO A 327 13.37 12.52 -18.86
C PRO A 327 12.70 13.86 -19.20
N ASN A 328 11.64 13.82 -20.03
CA ASN A 328 10.95 15.04 -20.47
C ASN A 328 10.10 15.68 -19.37
N ILE A 329 9.75 14.92 -18.33
CA ILE A 329 8.97 15.37 -17.17
C ILE A 329 9.90 15.92 -16.09
N LEU A 330 11.03 15.24 -15.88
CA LEU A 330 12.01 15.62 -14.85
C LEU A 330 12.83 16.85 -15.24
N ARG A 331 13.03 17.13 -16.53
CA ARG A 331 13.76 18.33 -16.99
C ARG A 331 13.10 19.65 -16.52
N PRO A 332 11.80 19.90 -16.75
CA PRO A 332 11.11 21.06 -16.21
C PRO A 332 11.18 21.15 -14.69
N VAL A 333 11.02 20.03 -13.99
CA VAL A 333 11.10 19.97 -12.52
C VAL A 333 12.48 20.41 -12.04
N ASN A 334 13.55 19.93 -12.67
CA ASN A 334 14.91 20.34 -12.36
C ASN A 334 15.15 21.83 -12.66
N ALA A 335 14.59 22.35 -13.75
CA ALA A 335 14.68 23.77 -14.08
C ALA A 335 14.02 24.65 -13.00
N SER A 336 12.86 24.24 -12.47
CA SER A 336 12.24 24.91 -11.31
C SER A 336 13.14 24.83 -10.07
N LEU A 337 13.72 23.67 -9.77
CA LEU A 337 14.62 23.52 -8.62
C LEU A 337 15.87 24.41 -8.71
N ILE A 338 16.49 24.48 -9.90
CA ILE A 338 17.61 25.39 -10.18
C ILE A 338 17.15 26.84 -9.99
N LYS A 339 15.97 27.21 -10.49
CA LYS A 339 15.43 28.57 -10.31
C LYS A 339 15.24 28.92 -8.84
N TYR A 340 14.68 28.02 -8.04
CA TYR A 340 14.54 28.20 -6.59
C TYR A 340 15.90 28.47 -5.94
N ARG A 341 16.89 27.62 -6.24
CA ARG A 341 18.26 27.76 -5.74
C ARG A 341 18.90 29.08 -6.15
N THR A 342 18.74 29.51 -7.41
CA THR A 342 19.28 30.79 -7.90
C THR A 342 18.67 31.98 -7.18
N ILE A 343 17.35 31.97 -6.96
CA ILE A 343 16.66 33.03 -6.23
C ILE A 343 17.10 33.05 -4.77
N ILE A 344 17.14 31.89 -4.10
CA ILE A 344 17.66 31.77 -2.73
C ILE A 344 19.09 32.31 -2.62
N LYS A 345 19.97 31.94 -3.56
CA LYS A 345 21.35 32.44 -3.60
C LYS A 345 21.39 33.97 -3.74
N MET A 346 20.55 34.53 -4.59
CA MET A 346 20.44 35.99 -4.76
C MET A 346 19.97 36.65 -3.46
N LEU A 347 18.95 36.11 -2.80
CA LEU A 347 18.45 36.61 -1.52
C LEU A 347 19.55 36.57 -0.46
N LEU A 348 20.18 35.41 -0.24
CA LEU A 348 21.25 35.22 0.74
C LEU A 348 22.43 36.16 0.52
N GLY A 349 22.84 36.37 -0.74
CA GLY A 349 23.95 37.26 -1.08
C GLY A 349 23.62 38.76 -0.99
N SER A 350 22.34 39.11 -0.76
CA SER A 350 21.83 40.48 -0.79
C SER A 350 21.20 40.92 0.54
N ILE A 351 21.16 40.05 1.54
CA ILE A 351 20.57 40.35 2.85
C ILE A 351 21.64 41.01 3.74
N TYR A 352 21.39 42.24 4.16
CA TYR A 352 22.27 43.05 5.02
C TYR A 352 21.53 43.47 6.30
N PRO A 353 22.20 43.56 7.47
CA PRO A 353 21.58 43.97 8.74
C PRO A 353 20.88 45.34 8.67
N GLU A 354 21.44 46.27 7.89
CA GLU A 354 20.97 47.64 7.72
C GLU A 354 19.56 47.71 7.09
N ALA A 355 19.16 46.67 6.36
CA ALA A 355 17.83 46.56 5.77
C ALA A 355 16.72 46.63 6.82
N ARG A 356 16.97 46.14 8.05
CA ARG A 356 15.99 46.17 9.16
C ARG A 356 15.67 47.58 9.67
N GLN A 357 16.60 48.52 9.48
CA GLN A 357 16.44 49.91 9.91
C GLN A 357 16.02 50.83 8.75
N SER A 358 16.12 50.33 7.53
CA SER A 358 15.79 51.08 6.32
C SER A 358 14.26 51.29 6.19
N PRO A 359 13.81 52.47 5.75
CA PRO A 359 12.38 52.74 5.60
C PRO A 359 11.77 51.87 4.49
N LEU A 360 10.62 51.27 4.80
CA LEU A 360 9.86 50.49 3.83
C LEU A 360 9.26 51.40 2.75
N THR A 361 9.52 51.07 1.50
CA THR A 361 8.85 51.72 0.35
C THR A 361 7.51 51.07 0.05
N LYS A 362 6.76 51.67 -0.87
CA LYS A 362 5.53 51.06 -1.39
C LYS A 362 5.78 49.72 -2.09
N LEU A 363 6.91 49.57 -2.77
CA LEU A 363 7.31 48.30 -3.39
C LEU A 363 7.55 47.22 -2.32
N ASP A 364 8.22 47.58 -1.22
CA ASP A 364 8.46 46.65 -0.10
C ASP A 364 7.14 46.21 0.55
N GLN A 365 6.21 47.15 0.75
CA GLN A 365 4.87 46.85 1.26
C GLN A 365 4.09 45.92 0.32
N MET A 366 4.17 46.13 -1.00
CA MET A 366 3.55 45.25 -1.99
C MET A 366 4.14 43.84 -1.95
N ALA A 367 5.47 43.71 -1.87
CA ALA A 367 6.14 42.42 -1.82
C ALA A 367 5.77 41.63 -0.56
N LEU A 368 5.61 42.29 0.60
CA LEU A 368 5.14 41.66 1.83
C LEU A 368 3.70 41.15 1.71
N VAL A 369 2.81 41.91 1.08
CA VAL A 369 1.42 41.48 0.84
C VAL A 369 1.39 40.28 -0.11
N GLN A 370 2.11 40.35 -1.23
CA GLN A 370 2.23 39.25 -2.19
C GLN A 370 2.79 37.98 -1.54
N LEU A 371 3.80 38.11 -0.68
CA LEU A 371 4.34 37.00 0.10
C LEU A 371 3.28 36.38 1.02
N SER A 372 2.58 37.21 1.79
CA SER A 372 1.54 36.75 2.73
C SER A 372 0.41 36.01 2.01
N ASP A 373 -0.06 36.54 0.89
CA ASP A 373 -1.12 35.93 0.08
C ASP A 373 -0.65 34.58 -0.49
N THR A 374 0.58 34.54 -1.04
CA THR A 374 1.17 33.31 -1.60
C THR A 374 1.34 32.24 -0.52
N MET A 375 1.86 32.61 0.66
CA MET A 375 2.02 31.68 1.77
C MET A 375 0.69 31.09 2.23
N SER A 376 -0.36 31.91 2.25
CA SER A 376 -1.72 31.47 2.62
C SER A 376 -2.29 30.49 1.58
N GLU A 377 -2.15 30.78 0.29
CA GLU A 377 -2.59 29.91 -0.81
C GLU A 377 -1.83 28.56 -0.81
N VAL A 378 -0.53 28.60 -0.54
CA VAL A 378 0.32 27.40 -0.43
C VAL A 378 -0.08 26.57 0.79
N MET A 379 -0.29 27.20 1.96
CA MET A 379 -0.72 26.50 3.17
C MET A 379 -2.08 25.83 2.98
N GLN A 380 -3.03 26.51 2.34
CA GLN A 380 -4.33 25.90 2.02
C GLN A 380 -4.16 24.69 1.09
N SER A 381 -3.33 24.79 0.06
CA SER A 381 -3.04 23.68 -0.85
C SER A 381 -2.43 22.49 -0.12
N TYR A 382 -1.54 22.71 0.87
CA TYR A 382 -1.02 21.64 1.73
C TYR A 382 -2.11 20.99 2.60
N ASN A 383 -2.98 21.79 3.22
CA ASN A 383 -4.09 21.30 4.06
C ASN A 383 -5.13 20.48 3.27
N ASP A 384 -5.25 20.76 1.98
CA ASP A 384 -6.12 20.03 1.05
C ASP A 384 -5.43 18.87 0.33
N PHE A 385 -4.15 18.63 0.63
CA PHE A 385 -3.30 17.65 -0.06
C PHE A 385 -3.19 17.92 -1.58
N GLU A 386 -3.37 19.15 -2.03
CA GLU A 386 -3.21 19.58 -3.42
C GLU A 386 -1.79 20.11 -3.67
N PHE A 387 -0.77 19.28 -3.43
CA PHE A 387 0.64 19.69 -3.52
C PHE A 387 1.01 20.28 -4.89
N TYR A 388 0.40 19.80 -5.97
CA TYR A 388 0.64 20.30 -7.32
C TYR A 388 0.22 21.76 -7.49
N ARG A 389 -0.82 22.19 -6.77
CA ARG A 389 -1.25 23.59 -6.71
C ARG A 389 -0.27 24.43 -5.90
N ALA A 390 0.18 23.93 -4.74
CA ALA A 390 1.22 24.60 -3.96
C ALA A 390 2.46 24.87 -4.82
N VAL A 391 2.95 23.86 -5.55
CA VAL A 391 4.12 24.01 -6.43
C VAL A 391 3.84 24.99 -7.59
N SER A 392 2.65 24.95 -8.18
CA SER A 392 2.26 25.90 -9.25
C SER A 392 2.25 27.35 -8.74
N THR A 393 1.68 27.57 -7.56
CA THR A 393 1.60 28.88 -6.90
C THR A 393 2.98 29.42 -6.54
N ILE A 394 3.86 28.58 -5.98
CA ILE A 394 5.26 28.95 -5.71
C ILE A 394 5.99 29.33 -7.01
N ASN A 395 5.88 28.51 -8.05
CA ASN A 395 6.53 28.78 -9.33
C ASN A 395 6.07 30.12 -9.95
N ARG A 396 4.76 30.40 -9.88
CA ARG A 396 4.17 31.65 -10.37
C ARG A 396 4.70 32.85 -9.60
N TRP A 397 4.66 32.80 -8.26
CA TRP A 397 5.14 33.88 -7.40
C TRP A 397 6.64 34.14 -7.58
N VAL A 398 7.46 33.07 -7.59
CA VAL A 398 8.91 33.18 -7.81
C VAL A 398 9.21 33.80 -9.16
N ALA A 399 8.51 33.40 -10.22
CA ALA A 399 8.78 33.88 -11.57
C ALA A 399 8.37 35.33 -11.79
N THR A 400 7.17 35.70 -11.33
CA THR A 400 6.49 36.92 -11.77
C THR A 400 6.67 38.02 -10.73
N ASP A 401 6.24 37.77 -9.50
CA ASP A 401 6.18 38.77 -8.45
C ASP A 401 7.56 39.01 -7.82
N LEU A 402 8.28 37.92 -7.51
CA LEU A 402 9.58 38.02 -6.85
C LEU A 402 10.70 38.35 -7.85
N SER A 403 10.94 37.48 -8.84
CA SER A 403 12.10 37.61 -9.72
C SER A 403 11.98 38.73 -10.74
N ALA A 404 10.88 38.78 -11.51
CA ALA A 404 10.75 39.71 -12.64
C ALA A 404 10.31 41.12 -12.21
N PHE A 405 9.68 41.25 -11.03
CA PHE A 405 9.19 42.52 -10.53
C PHE A 405 10.01 43.04 -9.34
N TYR A 406 9.88 42.43 -8.15
CA TYR A 406 10.46 43.00 -6.93
C TYR A 406 11.99 43.04 -6.94
N LEU A 407 12.65 41.90 -7.22
CA LEU A 407 14.11 41.84 -7.23
C LEU A 407 14.73 42.71 -8.33
N GLU A 408 14.08 42.84 -9.48
CA GLU A 408 14.55 43.72 -10.55
C GLU A 408 14.48 45.19 -10.14
N ALA A 409 13.36 45.62 -9.55
CA ALA A 409 13.17 46.99 -9.08
C ALA A 409 14.07 47.32 -7.88
N LEU A 410 14.43 46.34 -7.05
CA LEU A 410 15.23 46.54 -5.84
C LEU A 410 16.73 46.75 -6.13
N LYS A 411 17.25 46.29 -7.27
CA LYS A 411 18.71 46.29 -7.58
C LYS A 411 19.39 47.63 -7.33
N ASP A 412 18.77 48.73 -7.74
CA ASP A 412 19.37 50.07 -7.61
C ASP A 412 19.55 50.46 -6.13
N ARG A 413 18.53 50.23 -5.31
CA ARG A 413 18.60 50.44 -3.85
C ARG A 413 19.58 49.48 -3.17
N LEU A 414 19.60 48.23 -3.62
CA LEU A 414 20.46 47.20 -3.07
C LEU A 414 21.96 47.49 -3.33
N TYR A 415 22.30 47.93 -4.55
CA TYR A 415 23.70 48.09 -4.96
C TYR A 415 24.25 49.50 -4.77
N CYS A 416 23.39 50.51 -4.80
CA CYS A 416 23.80 51.92 -4.79
C CYS A 416 23.06 52.78 -3.76
N GLY A 417 22.09 52.20 -3.05
CA GLY A 417 21.24 52.91 -2.10
C GLY A 417 21.53 52.56 -0.65
N ASP A 418 20.46 52.43 0.13
CA ASP A 418 20.47 52.17 1.56
C ASP A 418 20.64 50.69 1.92
N GLY A 419 20.77 49.80 0.92
CA GLY A 419 20.75 48.35 1.15
C GLY A 419 19.40 47.87 1.69
N GLY A 420 18.35 48.69 1.60
CA GLY A 420 17.02 48.43 2.14
C GLY A 420 16.25 47.36 1.37
N GLY A 421 15.12 46.94 1.93
CA GLY A 421 14.21 45.95 1.33
C GLY A 421 13.68 44.96 2.35
N VAL A 422 12.84 44.04 1.90
CA VAL A 422 12.20 43.00 2.74
C VAL A 422 12.69 41.59 2.39
N LEU A 423 13.96 41.48 2.00
CA LEU A 423 14.57 40.23 1.55
C LEU A 423 14.62 39.14 2.63
N GLU A 424 14.83 39.52 3.90
CA GLU A 424 14.82 38.59 5.03
C GLU A 424 13.44 37.92 5.23
N PRO A 425 12.32 38.66 5.40
CA PRO A 425 10.99 38.07 5.43
C PRO A 425 10.66 37.19 4.21
N ILE A 426 11.06 37.65 3.00
CA ILE A 426 10.87 36.90 1.75
C ILE A 426 11.63 35.58 1.77
N LEU A 427 12.90 35.57 2.20
CA LEU A 427 13.69 34.36 2.31
C LEU A 427 13.02 33.38 3.27
N ILE A 428 12.66 33.82 4.48
CA ILE A 428 12.03 32.97 5.49
C ILE A 428 10.70 32.40 4.97
N GLY A 429 9.84 33.23 4.37
CA GLY A 429 8.58 32.78 3.80
C GLY A 429 8.77 31.79 2.65
N PHE A 430 9.75 32.03 1.77
CA PHE A 430 10.05 31.13 0.67
C PHE A 430 10.57 29.77 1.15
N LEU A 431 11.49 29.75 2.11
CA LEU A 431 12.02 28.52 2.70
C LEU A 431 10.92 27.73 3.43
N ARG A 432 10.01 28.41 4.15
CA ARG A 432 8.86 27.76 4.81
C ARG A 432 7.91 27.08 3.81
N MET A 433 7.63 27.72 2.67
CA MET A 433 6.80 27.13 1.62
C MET A 433 7.45 25.90 0.96
N LEU A 434 8.78 25.92 0.82
CA LEU A 434 9.56 24.86 0.18
C LEU A 434 9.90 23.69 1.11
N ALA A 435 10.01 23.90 2.42
CA ALA A 435 10.55 22.91 3.36
C ALA A 435 9.92 21.51 3.28
N PRO A 436 8.58 21.36 3.14
CA PRO A 436 7.98 20.03 3.03
C PRO A 436 8.36 19.28 1.75
N ILE A 437 8.68 19.99 0.67
CA ILE A 437 8.92 19.42 -0.66
C ILE A 437 10.41 19.27 -0.94
N THR A 438 11.21 20.32 -0.70
CA THR A 438 12.66 20.35 -1.00
C THR A 438 13.48 20.58 0.28
N PRO A 439 13.48 19.64 1.22
CA PRO A 439 14.14 19.82 2.52
C PRO A 439 15.65 19.98 2.39
N MET A 440 16.31 19.33 1.42
CA MET A 440 17.77 19.43 1.29
C MET A 440 18.19 20.83 0.82
N LEU A 441 17.47 21.40 -0.14
CA LEU A 441 17.69 22.77 -0.60
C LEU A 441 17.43 23.77 0.54
N VAL A 442 16.38 23.57 1.32
CA VAL A 442 16.04 24.47 2.43
C VAL A 442 17.07 24.41 3.54
N GLU A 443 17.51 23.21 3.93
CA GLU A 443 18.53 23.04 4.97
C GLU A 443 19.88 23.63 4.56
N GLU A 444 20.28 23.42 3.30
CA GLU A 444 21.47 24.05 2.73
C GLU A 444 21.33 25.57 2.76
N ALA A 445 20.23 26.12 2.24
CA ALA A 445 19.98 27.55 2.24
C ALA A 445 20.02 28.16 3.64
N TRP A 446 19.41 27.48 4.61
CA TRP A 446 19.39 27.90 6.01
C TRP A 446 20.78 27.90 6.63
N SER A 447 21.62 26.91 6.30
CA SER A 447 23.01 26.81 6.77
C SER A 447 23.92 27.91 6.22
N PHE A 448 23.59 28.48 5.05
CA PHE A 448 24.31 29.59 4.43
C PHE A 448 23.71 30.97 4.74
N ARG A 449 22.75 31.07 5.68
CA ARG A 449 22.24 32.37 6.13
C ARG A 449 23.35 33.19 6.80
N PRO A 450 23.31 34.53 6.72
CA PRO A 450 24.30 35.38 7.40
C PRO A 450 24.43 35.07 8.89
N GLU A 451 25.64 35.14 9.44
CA GLU A 451 25.92 34.81 10.86
C GLU A 451 25.04 35.60 11.83
N TRP A 452 24.83 36.90 11.56
CA TRP A 452 23.98 37.75 12.38
C TRP A 452 22.50 37.31 12.43
N MET A 453 22.00 36.58 11.43
CA MET A 453 20.65 35.99 11.48
C MET A 453 20.60 34.73 12.37
N THR A 454 21.75 34.14 12.70
CA THR A 454 21.84 32.97 13.58
C THR A 454 21.81 33.38 15.04
N GLU A 455 22.35 34.54 15.38
CA GLU A 455 22.39 35.07 16.76
C GLU A 455 21.00 35.49 17.26
N ASP A 456 20.06 35.76 16.35
CA ASP A 456 18.67 36.13 16.66
C ASP A 456 17.72 34.94 16.90
N THR A 457 18.13 33.73 16.53
CA THR A 457 17.34 32.47 16.63
C THR A 457 17.87 31.58 17.74
#